data_AF-A0A0R2NTM2-F1
#
_entry.id   AF-A0A0R2NTM2-F1
#
_cell.length_a   1.000
_cell.length_b   1.000
_cell.length_c   1.000
_cell.angle_alpha   90.00
_cell.angle_beta   90.00
_cell.angle_gamma   90.00
#
_symmetry.space_group_name_H-M   'P 1'
#
loop_
_entity.id
_entity.type
_entity.pdbx_description
1 polymer ?
#
loop_
_entity_poly.entity_id
_entity_poly.type
_entity_poly.pdbx_seq_one_letter_code
_entity_poly.pdbx_strand_id
1 'polypeptide(L)' 'MIFGKIKKDEKIIKFNVKIQCVNCNKQVPGGMKSGENYFNTHEFNKELEKFQKTYLCGICRDKKRTNN' A
#
# COMPACT_ATOMS: atom_id res chain seq x y z
N MET A 1 -0.18 -7.22 4.15
CA MET A 1 -0.77 -6.82 2.85
C MET A 1 0.25 -7.14 1.76
N ILE A 2 -0.18 -7.73 0.63
CA ILE A 2 0.69 -7.91 -0.54
C ILE A 2 0.57 -6.64 -1.39
N PHE A 3 1.69 -6.10 -1.82
CA PHE A 3 1.77 -4.94 -2.71
C PHE A 3 2.39 -5.40 -4.03
N GLY A 4 1.65 -5.25 -5.13
CA GLY A 4 2.07 -5.74 -6.44
C GLY A 4 1.80 -7.23 -6.66
N LYS A 5 2.70 -7.88 -7.41
CA LYS A 5 2.60 -9.29 -7.80
C LYS A 5 3.75 -10.11 -7.18
N ILE A 6 3.42 -11.34 -6.78
CA ILE A 6 4.39 -12.33 -6.29
C ILE A 6 4.20 -13.58 -7.15
N LYS A 7 5.21 -14.00 -7.89
CA LYS A 7 5.20 -15.29 -8.62
C LYS A 7 5.42 -16.45 -7.64
N LYS A 8 4.98 -17.65 -8.04
CA LYS A 8 4.95 -18.85 -7.18
C LYS A 8 6.32 -19.25 -6.60
N ASP A 9 7.39 -19.01 -7.35
CA ASP A 9 8.78 -19.35 -7.00
C ASP A 9 9.67 -18.11 -6.74
N GLU A 10 9.05 -16.95 -6.51
CA GLU A 10 9.75 -15.69 -6.31
C GLU A 10 10.01 -15.41 -4.83
N LYS A 11 11.19 -14.86 -4.53
CA LYS A 11 11.53 -14.41 -3.18
C LYS A 11 10.60 -13.28 -2.75
N ILE A 12 10.13 -13.37 -1.51
CA ILE A 12 9.24 -12.37 -0.93
C ILE A 12 10.06 -11.38 -0.10
N ILE A 13 10.04 -10.12 -0.51
CA ILE A 13 10.61 -9.00 0.23
C ILE A 13 9.56 -8.43 1.18
N LYS A 14 9.90 -8.36 2.46
CA LYS A 14 9.12 -7.65 3.47
C LYS A 14 9.70 -6.25 3.61
N PHE A 15 8.85 -5.23 3.55
CA PHE A 15 9.26 -3.84 3.71
C PHE A 15 8.22 -3.08 4.51
N ASN A 16 8.63 -1.95 5.06
CA ASN A 16 7.73 -1.04 5.78
C ASN A 16 7.64 0.26 5.00
N VAL A 17 6.41 0.70 4.74
CA VAL A 17 6.14 1.97 4.06
C VAL A 17 5.43 2.92 5.01
N LYS A 18 5.78 4.21 4.98
CA LYS A 18 5.01 5.20 5.74
C LYS A 18 3.67 5.43 5.04
N ILE A 19 2.58 5.00 5.67
CA ILE A 19 1.22 5.20 5.16
C ILE A 19 0.48 6.12 6.12
N GLN A 20 -0.17 7.14 5.56
CA GLN A 20 -1.02 8.06 6.28
C GLN A 20 -2.37 8.15 5.56
N CYS A 21 -3.46 8.18 6.32
CA CYS A 21 -4.78 8.42 5.75
C CYS A 21 -4.86 9.84 5.22
N VAL A 22 -5.23 10.01 3.95
CA VAL A 22 -5.33 11.34 3.32
C VAL A 22 -6.46 12.20 3.90
N ASN A 23 -7.45 11.58 4.55
CA ASN A 23 -8.62 12.28 5.08
C ASN A 23 -8.49 12.66 6.55
N CYS A 24 -7.80 11.85 7.36
CA CYS A 24 -7.68 12.10 8.81
C CYS A 24 -6.24 12.17 9.32
N ASN A 25 -5.24 12.13 8.42
CA ASN A 25 -3.80 12.16 8.70
C ASN A 25 -3.30 11.08 9.67
N LYS A 26 -4.17 10.13 10.05
CA LYS A 26 -3.82 9.02 10.94
C LYS A 26 -2.72 8.18 10.31
N GLN A 27 -1.62 8.00 11.03
CA GLN A 27 -0.58 7.05 10.67
C GLN A 27 -1.11 5.62 10.84
N VAL A 28 -0.90 4.77 9.85
CA VAL A 28 -1.29 3.36 9.89
C VAL A 28 -0.07 2.45 9.75
N PRO A 29 -0.14 1.20 10.26
CA PRO A 29 0.93 0.23 10.06
C PRO A 29 1.16 -0.04 8.57
N GLY A 30 2.42 0.02 8.14
CA GLY A 30 2.81 -0.10 6.73
C GLY A 30 3.55 -1.38 6.37
N GLY A 31 3.42 -2.43 7.19
CA GLY A 31 4.06 -3.72 6.93
C GLY A 31 3.49 -4.37 5.65
N MET A 32 4.32 -4.43 4.61
CA MET A 32 3.96 -4.93 3.28
C MET A 32 4.91 -6.00 2.80
N LYS A 33 4.45 -6.77 1.79
CA LYS A 33 5.21 -7.81 1.12
C LYS A 33 5.12 -7.61 -0.40
N SER A 34 6.23 -7.75 -1.11
CA SER A 34 6.32 -7.72 -2.58
C SER A 34 7.21 -8.86 -3.07
N GLY A 35 7.04 -9.26 -4.33
CA GLY A 35 8.00 -10.11 -5.01
C GLY A 35 9.30 -9.34 -5.27
N GLU A 36 10.44 -10.01 -5.19
CA GLU A 36 11.77 -9.43 -5.39
C GLU A 36 11.94 -8.79 -6.78
N ASN A 37 11.43 -9.40 -7.84
CA ASN A 37 11.57 -8.87 -9.21
C ASN A 37 10.72 -7.63 -9.44
N TYR A 38 9.60 -7.49 -8.70
CA TYR A 38 8.73 -6.32 -8.79
C TYR A 38 9.17 -5.21 -7.83
N PHE A 39 9.81 -5.57 -6.70
CA PHE A 39 10.25 -4.63 -5.69
C PHE A 39 11.28 -3.61 -6.24
N ASN A 40 11.10 -2.34 -5.89
CA ASN A 40 11.97 -1.23 -6.30
C ASN A 40 12.08 -0.97 -7.82
N THR A 41 11.21 -1.57 -8.63
CA THR A 41 11.07 -1.21 -10.04
C THR A 41 10.46 0.19 -10.20
N HIS A 42 10.62 0.81 -11.36
CA HIS A 42 9.97 2.10 -11.65
C HIS A 42 8.44 2.02 -11.53
N GLU A 43 7.84 0.91 -11.98
CA GLU A 43 6.41 0.66 -11.83
C GLU A 43 6.00 0.56 -10.36
N PHE A 44 6.74 -0.22 -9.56
CA PHE A 44 6.52 -0.32 -8.11
C PHE A 44 6.55 1.03 -7.43
N ASN A 45 7.58 1.86 -7.69
CA ASN A 45 7.73 3.16 -7.05
C ASN A 45 6.58 4.11 -7.44
N LYS A 46 6.18 4.10 -8.72
CA LYS A 46 5.05 4.90 -9.22
C LYS A 46 3.73 4.47 -8.60
N GLU A 47 3.48 3.16 -8.46
CA GLU A 47 2.27 2.65 -7.81
C GLU A 47 2.27 2.92 -6.30
N LEU A 48 3.43 2.78 -5.64
CA LEU A 48 3.56 3.03 -4.20
C LEU A 48 3.26 4.49 -3.86
N GLU A 49 3.78 5.42 -4.66
CA GLU A 49 3.52 6.85 -4.48
C GLU A 49 2.03 7.17 -4.65
N LYS A 50 1.39 6.64 -5.71
CA LYS A 50 -0.05 6.80 -5.93
C LYS A 50 -0.86 6.22 -4.78
N PHE A 51 -0.48 5.04 -4.30
CA PHE A 51 -1.11 4.39 -3.16
C PHE A 51 -1.02 5.26 -1.90
N GLN A 52 0.15 5.78 -1.56
CA GLN A 52 0.33 6.67 -0.41
C GLN A 52 -0.53 7.94 -0.51
N LYS A 53 -0.60 8.55 -1.71
CA LYS A 53 -1.38 9.77 -1.97
C LYS A 53 -2.90 9.57 -1.98
N THR A 54 -3.38 8.34 -2.06
CA THR A 54 -4.82 8.04 -2.16
C THR A 54 -5.34 7.18 -1.01
N TYR A 55 -4.46 6.75 -0.11
CA TYR A 55 -4.81 5.82 0.94
C TYR A 55 -5.81 6.40 1.94
N LEU A 56 -6.89 5.65 2.19
CA LEU A 56 -7.84 5.91 3.26
C LEU A 56 -7.73 4.79 4.30
N CYS A 57 -7.67 5.17 5.59
CA CYS A 57 -7.81 4.21 6.67
C CYS A 57 -9.20 3.57 6.64
N GLY A 58 -9.35 2.39 7.25
CA GLY A 58 -10.64 1.66 7.29
C GLY A 58 -11.81 2.56 7.67
N ILE A 59 -11.68 3.29 8.78
CA ILE A 59 -12.73 4.22 9.27
C ILE A 59 -13.15 5.25 8.21
N CYS A 60 -12.20 5.93 7.56
CA CYS A 60 -12.51 6.94 6.55
C CYS A 60 -13.06 6.31 5.26
N ARG A 61 -12.59 5.13 4.89
CA ARG A 61 -13.08 4.38 3.74
C ARG A 61 -14.52 3.92 3.96
N ASP A 62 -14.84 3.42 5.15
CA ASP A 62 -16.18 2.97 5.50
C ASP A 62 -17.14 4.16 5.60
N LYS A 63 -16.74 5.28 6.23
CA LYS A 63 -17.52 6.54 6.20
C LYS A 63 -17.83 7.02 4.78
N LYS A 64 -16.85 6.95 3.87
CA LYS A 64 -17.05 7.34 2.46
C LYS A 64 -18.07 6.44 1.75
N ARG A 65 -18.19 5.17 2.13
CA ARG A 65 -19.19 4.24 1.56
C ARG A 65 -20.60 4.49 2.09
N THR A 66 -20.73 4.85 3.37
CA THR A 66 -22.04 5.12 4.00
C THR A 66 -22.63 6.47 3.62
N ASN A 67 -21.80 7.44 3.21
CA ASN A 67 -22.25 8.76 2.74
C ASN A 67 -22.68 8.79 1.25
N ASN A 68 -22.79 7.63 0.60
CA ASN A 68 -23.34 7.44 -0.75
C ASN A 68 -24.76 6.89 -0.66
#